data_AF-A0A1Y2BZU5-F1
#
_entry.id   AF-A0A1Y2BZU5-F1
#
_cell.length_a   1.000
_cell.length_b   1.000
_cell.length_c   1.000
_cell.angle_alpha   90.00
_cell.angle_beta   90.00
_cell.angle_gamma   90.00
#
_symmetry.space_group_name_H-M   'P 1'
#
loop_
_entity.id
_entity.type
_entity.pdbx_description
1 polymer ?
#
loop_
_entity_poly.entity_id
_entity_poly.type
_entity_poly.pdbx_seq_one_letter_code
_entity_poly.pdbx_strand_id
1 'polypeptide(L)'
;QGYYDRFFIEIKKLGRGLRGSVFLVQHVLDTVYLGDYAVKSIPIGSSHSWLVRQLQEVHLLERLRHPNIVHYKHAWIENKQLSVFGPEVPCLFILMELANGGSLEDYIYLSLPSSDTSDAYHDPSSPNSHSTDSKEKRLHRLNLLRQRQTQQRLKKQDTAENLAARTFGGIGTDAEGKRVRYLTKQQIWSLFLDICEGLAHLHRNGIIHRDLKPPNLLL
;
A
#
# COMPACT_ATOMS: atom_id res chain seq x y z
N GLN A 1 15.53 -25.54 -12.38
CA GLN A 1 14.46 -24.79 -11.68
C GLN A 1 14.85 -24.68 -10.21
N GLY A 2 14.96 -23.44 -9.73
CA GLY A 2 15.38 -23.10 -8.37
C GLY A 2 14.35 -23.50 -7.30
N TYR A 3 14.69 -23.24 -6.04
CA TYR A 3 13.81 -23.48 -4.89
C TYR A 3 12.57 -22.57 -4.94
N TYR A 4 12.74 -21.27 -5.24
CA TYR A 4 11.62 -20.32 -5.35
C TYR A 4 10.61 -20.75 -6.40
N ASP A 5 11.03 -20.96 -7.64
CA ASP A 5 10.12 -21.31 -8.75
C ASP A 5 9.47 -22.69 -8.61
N ARG A 6 10.00 -23.54 -7.73
CA ARG A 6 9.45 -24.88 -7.47
C ARG A 6 8.37 -24.85 -6.41
N PHE A 7 8.57 -24.09 -5.34
CA PHE A 7 7.71 -24.13 -4.15
C PHE A 7 6.86 -22.89 -3.97
N PHE A 8 7.07 -21.84 -4.76
CA PHE A 8 6.35 -20.58 -4.61
C PHE A 8 5.73 -20.13 -5.93
N ILE A 9 4.46 -19.72 -5.85
CA ILE A 9 3.73 -19.06 -6.93
C ILE A 9 3.70 -17.58 -6.62
N GLU A 10 4.36 -16.76 -7.44
CA GLU A 10 4.34 -15.30 -7.31
C GLU A 10 2.98 -14.74 -7.75
N ILE A 11 2.27 -14.08 -6.83
CA ILE A 11 0.93 -13.55 -7.10
C ILE A 11 0.98 -12.08 -7.48
N LYS A 12 1.68 -11.27 -6.67
CA LYS A 12 1.72 -9.82 -6.85
C LYS A 12 2.98 -9.25 -6.23
N LYS A 13 3.54 -8.22 -6.88
CA LYS A 13 4.56 -7.37 -6.27
C LYS A 13 3.95 -6.45 -5.21
N LEU A 14 4.40 -6.57 -3.97
CA LEU A 14 3.95 -5.75 -2.83
C LEU A 14 4.72 -4.42 -2.75
N GLY A 15 6.00 -4.41 -3.11
CA GLY A 15 6.80 -3.19 -3.05
C GLY A 15 8.14 -3.29 -3.76
N ARG A 16 8.75 -2.13 -4.01
CA ARG A 16 10.12 -1.98 -4.51
C ARG A 16 10.85 -0.99 -3.62
N GLY A 17 12.02 -1.36 -3.12
CA GLY A 17 12.87 -0.48 -2.33
C GLY A 17 14.33 -0.55 -2.76
N LEU A 18 15.18 0.25 -2.10
CA LEU A 18 16.63 0.27 -2.33
C LEU A 18 17.29 -1.10 -2.12
N ARG A 19 16.69 -1.96 -1.28
CA ARG A 19 17.21 -3.30 -0.96
C ARG A 19 16.56 -4.41 -1.80
N GLY A 20 15.81 -4.10 -2.86
CA GLY A 20 15.20 -5.11 -3.72
C GLY A 20 13.68 -5.01 -3.82
N SER A 21 13.03 -6.14 -4.10
CA SER A 21 11.58 -6.21 -4.33
C SER A 21 10.92 -7.18 -3.36
N VAL A 22 9.69 -6.88 -2.94
CA VAL A 22 8.88 -7.73 -2.07
C VAL A 22 7.68 -8.23 -2.87
N PHE A 23 7.38 -9.52 -2.76
CA PHE A 23 6.32 -10.19 -3.48
C PHE A 23 5.41 -10.95 -2.52
N LEU A 24 4.11 -10.93 -2.80
CA LEU A 24 3.13 -11.85 -2.27
C LEU A 24 3.29 -13.16 -3.05
N VAL A 25 3.48 -14.25 -2.31
CA VAL A 25 3.63 -15.59 -2.89
C VAL A 25 2.73 -16.59 -2.18
N GLN A 26 2.31 -17.62 -2.89
CA GLN A 26 1.70 -18.81 -2.31
C GLN A 26 2.76 -19.89 -2.17
N HIS A 27 2.91 -20.46 -0.98
CA HIS A 27 3.76 -21.61 -0.77
C HIS A 27 2.97 -22.88 -1.13
N VAL A 28 3.49 -23.68 -2.05
CA VAL A 28 2.85 -24.89 -2.56
C VAL A 28 3.87 -26.03 -2.58
N LEU A 29 3.49 -27.17 -2.00
CA LEU A 29 4.31 -28.39 -2.00
C LEU A 29 3.47 -29.55 -2.52
N ASP A 30 3.92 -30.22 -3.59
CA ASP A 30 3.18 -31.32 -4.22
C ASP A 30 1.70 -30.99 -4.45
N THR A 31 1.43 -29.80 -4.99
CA THR A 31 0.08 -29.22 -5.22
C THR A 31 -0.73 -28.87 -3.97
N VAL A 32 -0.19 -29.12 -2.77
CA VAL A 32 -0.81 -28.73 -1.50
C VAL A 32 -0.47 -27.28 -1.18
N TYR A 33 -1.49 -26.46 -0.97
CA TYR A 33 -1.35 -25.08 -0.53
C TYR A 33 -0.97 -25.01 0.97
N LEU A 34 0.11 -24.30 1.26
CA LEU A 34 0.70 -24.18 2.61
C LEU A 34 0.61 -22.77 3.20
N GLY A 35 -0.03 -21.84 2.50
CA GLY A 35 -0.27 -20.46 2.96
C GLY A 35 0.29 -19.38 2.04
N ASP A 36 -0.13 -18.15 2.32
CA ASP A 36 0.36 -16.93 1.67
C ASP A 36 1.47 -16.29 2.50
N TYR A 37 2.52 -15.84 1.82
CA TYR A 37 3.71 -15.27 2.45
C TYR A 37 4.22 -14.05 1.69
N ALA A 38 5.07 -13.27 2.37
CA ALA A 38 5.85 -12.23 1.73
C ALA A 38 7.29 -12.72 1.51
N VAL A 39 7.78 -12.60 0.27
CA VAL A 39 9.18 -12.90 -0.07
C VAL A 39 9.87 -11.63 -0.52
N LYS A 40 10.93 -11.25 0.20
CA LYS A 40 11.84 -10.18 -0.19
C LYS A 40 13.01 -10.76 -0.99
N SER A 41 13.16 -10.31 -2.23
CA SER A 41 14.24 -10.70 -3.16
C SER A 41 15.26 -9.57 -3.26
N ILE A 42 16.50 -9.84 -2.88
CA ILE A 42 17.60 -8.87 -2.79
C ILE A 42 18.75 -9.30 -3.71
N PRO A 43 19.03 -8.57 -4.80
CA PRO A 43 20.20 -8.85 -5.63
C PRO A 43 21.49 -8.65 -4.82
N ILE A 44 22.37 -9.64 -4.84
CA ILE A 44 23.63 -9.61 -4.08
C ILE A 44 24.82 -9.25 -4.97
N GLY A 45 24.78 -9.65 -6.24
CA GLY A 45 25.92 -9.51 -7.15
C GLY A 45 27.16 -10.24 -6.62
N SER A 46 28.35 -9.66 -6.85
CA SER A 46 29.64 -10.21 -6.43
C SER A 46 30.23 -9.59 -5.15
N SER A 47 29.50 -8.68 -4.50
CA SER A 47 30.01 -7.95 -3.32
C SER A 47 29.84 -8.77 -2.05
N HIS A 48 30.95 -9.29 -1.53
CA HIS A 48 30.97 -10.01 -0.25
C HIS A 48 30.52 -9.11 0.92
N SER A 49 30.97 -7.85 0.96
CA SER A 49 30.59 -6.91 2.03
C SER A 49 29.10 -6.57 2.00
N TRP A 50 28.50 -6.45 0.82
CA TRP A 50 27.06 -6.30 0.67
C TRP A 50 26.30 -7.53 1.17
N LEU A 51 26.74 -8.73 0.78
CA LEU A 51 26.17 -10.00 1.25
C LEU A 51 26.18 -10.07 2.78
N VAL A 52 27.35 -9.84 3.41
CA VAL A 52 27.50 -9.88 4.87
C VAL A 52 26.55 -8.89 5.54
N ARG A 53 26.39 -7.68 4.98
CA ARG A 53 25.44 -6.70 5.50
C ARG A 53 23.99 -7.17 5.42
N GLN A 54 23.58 -7.87 4.36
CA GLN A 54 22.23 -8.43 4.27
C GLN A 54 22.05 -9.62 5.22
N LEU A 55 23.07 -10.45 5.41
CA LEU A 55 23.02 -11.58 6.36
C LEU A 55 22.93 -11.12 7.81
N GLN A 56 23.48 -9.95 8.15
CA GLN A 56 23.24 -9.32 9.47
C GLN A 56 21.76 -9.00 9.68
N GLU A 57 21.04 -8.56 8.65
CA GLU A 57 19.58 -8.34 8.73
C GLU A 57 18.85 -9.67 9.00
N VAL A 58 19.22 -10.74 8.29
CA VAL A 58 18.64 -12.08 8.48
C VAL A 58 18.86 -12.57 9.92
N HIS A 59 20.09 -12.48 10.44
CA HIS A 59 20.43 -12.93 11.80
C HIS A 59 19.68 -12.13 12.89
N LEU A 60 19.46 -10.84 12.65
CA LEU A 60 18.65 -10.02 13.56
C LEU A 60 17.19 -10.45 13.52
N LEU A 61 16.62 -10.61 12.32
CA LEU A 61 15.22 -11.00 12.13
C LEU A 61 14.91 -12.37 12.74
N GLU A 62 15.80 -13.34 12.62
CA GLU A 62 15.65 -14.69 13.18
C GLU A 62 15.43 -14.70 14.70
N ARG A 63 16.04 -13.72 15.40
CA ARG A 63 16.01 -13.62 16.85
C ARG A 63 14.81 -12.84 17.37
N LEU A 64 14.03 -12.22 16.50
CA LEU A 64 12.87 -11.41 16.86
C LEU A 64 11.58 -12.24 16.77
N ARG A 65 10.91 -12.39 17.90
CA ARG A 65 9.61 -13.08 17.98
C ARG A 65 8.67 -12.28 18.86
N HIS A 66 7.72 -11.60 18.23
CA HIS A 66 6.74 -10.75 18.89
C HIS A 66 5.50 -10.61 18.01
N PRO A 67 4.27 -10.57 18.55
CA PRO A 67 3.05 -10.42 17.75
C PRO A 67 3.03 -9.15 16.89
N ASN A 68 3.66 -8.06 17.34
CA ASN A 68 3.75 -6.79 16.60
C ASN A 68 5.07 -6.62 15.82
N ILE A 69 5.74 -7.71 15.48
CA ILE A 69 6.90 -7.72 14.58
C ILE A 69 6.68 -8.82 13.54
N VAL A 70 6.79 -8.49 12.25
CA VAL A 70 6.64 -9.47 11.16
C VAL A 70 7.57 -10.66 11.37
N HIS A 71 6.99 -11.85 11.41
CA HIS A 71 7.74 -13.04 11.72
C HIS A 71 8.60 -13.50 10.54
N TYR A 72 9.90 -13.63 10.80
CA TYR A 72 10.84 -14.28 9.89
C TYR A 72 10.56 -15.78 9.82
N LYS A 73 10.60 -16.37 8.62
CA LYS A 73 10.43 -17.82 8.43
C LYS A 73 11.72 -18.48 7.99
N HIS A 74 12.32 -18.00 6.90
CA HIS A 74 13.49 -18.64 6.29
C HIS A 74 14.21 -17.69 5.33
N ALA A 75 15.48 -17.96 5.02
CA ALA A 75 16.23 -17.26 3.98
C ALA A 75 17.17 -18.21 3.23
N TRP A 76 17.32 -18.00 1.93
CA TRP A 76 18.19 -18.78 1.06
C TRP A 76 18.75 -17.91 -0.06
N ILE A 77 19.78 -18.41 -0.74
CA ILE A 77 20.38 -17.76 -1.90
C ILE A 77 20.15 -18.63 -3.12
N GLU A 78 19.69 -18.04 -4.21
CA GLU A 78 19.66 -18.68 -5.53
C GLU A 78 19.73 -17.64 -6.64
N ASN A 79 20.00 -18.10 -7.85
CA ASN A 79 20.02 -17.24 -9.02
C ASN A 79 18.60 -16.92 -9.49
N LYS A 80 18.34 -15.64 -9.78
CA LYS A 80 17.09 -15.17 -10.39
C LYS A 80 17.38 -14.22 -11.55
N GLN A 81 16.63 -14.39 -12.63
CA GLN A 81 16.64 -13.44 -13.73
C GLN A 81 15.71 -12.26 -13.39
N LEU A 82 16.27 -11.07 -13.21
CA LEU A 82 15.51 -9.89 -12.74
C LEU A 82 14.78 -9.14 -13.87
N SER A 83 15.15 -9.40 -15.13
CA SER A 83 14.51 -8.82 -16.32
C SER A 83 14.61 -9.80 -17.49
N VAL A 84 13.71 -9.67 -18.47
CA VAL A 84 13.61 -10.57 -19.64
C VAL A 84 14.94 -10.71 -20.40
N PHE A 85 15.76 -9.66 -20.42
CA PHE A 85 17.03 -9.61 -21.14
C PHE A 85 18.26 -9.59 -20.22
N GLY A 86 18.06 -9.70 -18.89
CA GLY A 86 19.13 -9.66 -17.92
C GLY A 86 19.79 -11.03 -17.71
N PRO A 87 21.04 -11.10 -17.27
CA PRO A 87 21.62 -12.36 -16.81
C PRO A 87 20.94 -12.81 -15.50
N GLU A 88 21.05 -14.10 -15.21
CA GLU A 88 20.79 -14.60 -13.87
C GLU A 88 21.81 -14.03 -12.88
N VAL A 89 21.32 -13.54 -11.74
CA VAL A 89 22.17 -13.02 -10.67
C VAL A 89 21.80 -13.65 -9.33
N PRO A 90 22.79 -13.91 -8.44
CA PRO A 90 22.51 -14.37 -7.08
C PRO A 90 21.63 -13.37 -6.33
N CYS A 91 20.53 -13.88 -5.80
CA CYS A 91 19.57 -13.15 -5.02
C CYS A 91 19.41 -13.81 -3.64
N LEU A 92 19.42 -13.00 -2.59
CA LEU A 92 19.01 -13.43 -1.24
C LEU A 92 17.49 -13.30 -1.17
N PHE A 93 16.84 -14.41 -0.86
CA PHE A 93 15.42 -14.46 -0.60
C PHE A 93 15.21 -14.54 0.90
N ILE A 94 14.28 -13.72 1.40
CA ILE A 94 13.85 -13.73 2.80
C ILE A 94 12.34 -13.95 2.81
N LEU A 95 11.92 -15.10 3.32
CA LEU A 95 10.54 -15.48 3.52
C LEU A 95 10.05 -14.99 4.88
N MET A 96 8.92 -14.29 4.86
CA MET A 96 8.33 -13.63 6.01
C MET A 96 6.82 -13.90 6.03
N GLU A 97 6.24 -13.78 7.20
CA GLU A 97 4.80 -13.68 7.35
C GLU A 97 4.22 -12.54 6.51
N LEU A 98 3.05 -12.78 5.92
CA LEU A 98 2.31 -11.77 5.18
C LEU A 98 1.41 -10.98 6.12
N ALA A 99 1.62 -9.66 6.15
CA ALA A 99 0.65 -8.71 6.68
C ALA A 99 -0.37 -8.37 5.60
N ASN A 100 -1.57 -8.92 5.70
CA ASN A 100 -2.59 -8.89 4.65
C ASN A 100 -3.29 -7.53 4.50
N GLY A 101 -3.21 -6.67 5.51
CA GLY A 101 -3.74 -5.30 5.51
C GLY A 101 -2.85 -4.30 4.78
N GLY A 102 -1.65 -4.70 4.35
CA GLY A 102 -0.69 -3.83 3.67
C GLY A 102 -0.04 -2.83 4.62
N SER A 103 0.44 -1.69 4.10
CA SER A 103 1.04 -0.65 4.93
C SER A 103 -0.03 0.21 5.61
N LEU A 104 0.30 0.77 6.78
CA LEU A 104 -0.56 1.73 7.45
C LEU A 104 -0.79 2.98 6.60
N GLU A 105 0.19 3.36 5.77
CA GLU A 105 0.03 4.47 4.82
C GLU A 105 -1.07 4.18 3.81
N ASP A 106 -1.06 3.01 3.18
CA ASP A 106 -2.08 2.59 2.21
C ASP A 106 -3.45 2.38 2.88
N TYR A 107 -3.44 1.99 4.16
CA TYR A 107 -4.68 1.81 4.92
C TYR A 107 -5.37 3.14 5.26
N ILE A 108 -4.59 4.20 5.51
CA ILE A 108 -5.08 5.55 5.81
C ILE A 108 -5.40 6.29 4.51
N TYR A 109 -4.43 6.37 3.62
CA TYR A 109 -4.60 6.97 2.31
C TYR A 109 -5.12 5.88 1.39
N LEU A 110 -6.41 5.96 1.04
CA LEU A 110 -7.10 5.06 0.11
C LEU A 110 -6.60 5.25 -1.33
N SER A 111 -5.29 5.38 -1.50
CA SER A 111 -4.58 5.53 -2.74
C SER A 111 -5.04 4.40 -3.65
N LEU A 112 -5.88 4.74 -4.63
CA LEU A 112 -6.09 3.88 -5.77
C LEU A 112 -4.71 3.59 -6.36
N PRO A 113 -4.40 2.35 -6.75
CA PRO A 113 -3.16 2.08 -7.45
C PRO A 113 -3.09 3.04 -8.64
N SER A 114 -2.03 3.84 -8.69
CA SER A 114 -1.79 4.80 -9.76
C SER A 114 -1.83 4.05 -11.09
N SER A 115 -2.96 4.13 -11.80
CA SER A 115 -3.00 3.81 -13.21
C SER A 115 -2.32 4.95 -13.95
N ASP A 116 -1.01 4.82 -14.15
CA ASP A 116 -0.33 5.51 -15.24
C ASP A 116 -0.92 4.98 -16.56
N THR A 117 -2.01 5.61 -17.01
CA THR A 117 -2.44 5.59 -18.41
C THR A 117 -3.00 6.96 -18.74
N SER A 118 -2.30 7.59 -19.67
CA SER A 118 -2.50 8.91 -20.23
C SER A 118 -3.77 9.02 -21.08
N ASP A 119 -4.14 10.28 -21.34
CA ASP A 119 -4.85 10.78 -22.54
C ASP A 119 -6.38 10.67 -22.58
N ALA A 120 -7.04 11.57 -21.83
CA ALA A 120 -8.39 12.03 -22.17
C ALA A 120 -8.31 13.07 -23.30
N TYR A 121 -8.59 12.62 -24.53
CA TYR A 121 -8.83 13.46 -25.70
C TYR A 121 -10.01 14.40 -25.44
N HIS A 122 -9.77 15.71 -25.57
CA HIS A 122 -10.79 16.74 -25.70
C HIS A 122 -11.29 16.77 -27.16
N ASP A 123 -12.57 16.49 -27.37
CA ASP A 123 -13.27 16.75 -28.64
C ASP A 123 -14.19 17.97 -28.46
N PRO A 124 -13.91 19.11 -29.14
CA PRO A 124 -14.83 20.23 -29.21
C PRO A 124 -15.50 20.26 -30.58
N SER A 125 -16.70 19.69 -30.70
CA SER A 125 -17.57 20.01 -31.84
C SER A 125 -19.06 19.86 -31.51
N SER A 126 -19.77 20.99 -31.47
CA SER A 126 -20.89 21.23 -32.41
C SER A 126 -21.55 22.61 -32.20
N PRO A 127 -22.12 23.21 -33.28
CA PRO A 127 -22.55 24.62 -33.31
C PRO A 127 -24.08 24.83 -33.20
N ASN A 128 -24.41 26.06 -32.78
CA ASN A 128 -25.62 26.88 -33.00
C ASN A 128 -27.04 26.28 -32.99
N SER A 129 -27.89 26.88 -32.15
CA SER A 129 -29.34 26.95 -32.37
C SER A 129 -29.87 28.39 -32.15
N HIS A 130 -30.60 28.90 -33.14
CA HIS A 130 -31.31 30.18 -33.13
C HIS A 130 -32.67 30.09 -32.40
N SER A 131 -32.93 31.11 -31.57
CA SER A 131 -34.20 31.70 -31.10
C SER A 131 -35.47 30.85 -30.92
N THR A 132 -35.91 30.71 -29.67
CA THR A 132 -37.30 30.98 -29.25
C THR A 132 -37.41 31.59 -27.83
N ASP A 133 -38.10 32.72 -27.76
CA ASP A 133 -39.10 33.14 -26.77
C ASP A 133 -38.84 33.13 -25.24
N SER A 134 -39.29 34.22 -24.62
CA SER A 134 -39.03 34.69 -23.23
C SER A 134 -39.33 33.69 -22.11
N LYS A 135 -40.07 32.61 -22.40
CA LYS A 135 -40.32 31.48 -21.49
C LYS A 135 -39.10 30.58 -21.30
N GLU A 136 -38.29 30.34 -22.32
CA GLU A 136 -37.09 29.50 -22.23
C GLU A 136 -36.02 30.14 -21.33
N LYS A 137 -35.84 31.46 -21.43
CA LYS A 137 -34.94 32.21 -20.55
C LYS A 137 -35.36 32.13 -19.07
N ARG A 138 -36.67 32.17 -18.81
CA ARG A 138 -37.23 32.03 -17.45
C ARG A 138 -37.04 30.61 -16.92
N LEU A 139 -37.25 29.59 -17.75
CA LEU A 139 -37.03 28.18 -17.41
C LEU A 139 -35.53 27.88 -17.18
N HIS A 140 -34.64 28.41 -18.02
CA HIS A 140 -33.19 28.28 -17.87
C HIS A 140 -32.69 28.89 -16.55
N ARG A 141 -33.20 30.08 -16.18
CA ARG A 141 -32.87 30.72 -14.90
C ARG A 141 -33.36 29.91 -13.70
N LEU A 142 -34.54 29.28 -13.78
CA LEU A 142 -35.05 28.37 -12.74
C LEU A 142 -34.19 27.11 -12.61
N ASN A 143 -33.76 26.51 -13.73
CA ASN A 143 -32.87 25.35 -13.72
C ASN A 143 -31.51 25.66 -13.09
N LEU A 144 -30.91 26.82 -13.40
CA LEU A 144 -29.66 27.28 -12.78
C LEU A 144 -29.79 27.48 -11.26
N LEU A 145 -30.91 28.03 -10.78
CA LEU A 145 -31.18 28.20 -9.35
C LEU A 145 -31.32 26.83 -8.65
N ARG A 146 -32.05 25.90 -9.28
CA ARG A 146 -32.21 24.53 -8.77
C ARG A 146 -30.86 23.81 -8.72
N GLN A 147 -30.06 23.94 -9.77
CA GLN A 147 -28.71 23.37 -9.84
C GLN A 147 -27.79 23.94 -8.75
N ARG A 148 -27.81 25.27 -8.52
CA ARG A 148 -27.08 25.92 -7.43
C ARG A 148 -27.53 25.44 -6.05
N GLN A 149 -28.84 25.34 -5.80
CA GLN A 149 -29.37 24.85 -4.53
C GLN A 149 -28.97 23.39 -4.28
N THR A 150 -29.05 22.54 -5.30
CA THR A 150 -28.59 21.15 -5.23
C THR A 150 -27.08 21.09 -4.93
N GLN A 151 -26.25 21.86 -5.63
CA GLN A 151 -24.80 21.93 -5.36
C GLN A 151 -24.48 22.42 -3.95
N GLN A 152 -25.21 23.39 -3.42
CA GLN A 152 -25.03 23.87 -2.05
C GLN A 152 -25.42 22.82 -1.01
N ARG A 153 -26.50 22.05 -1.24
CA ARG A 153 -26.90 20.94 -0.36
C ARG A 153 -25.86 19.83 -0.37
N LEU A 154 -25.35 19.45 -1.56
CA LEU A 154 -24.30 18.45 -1.71
C LEU A 154 -23.01 18.89 -0.99
N LYS A 155 -22.58 20.14 -1.13
CA LYS A 155 -21.42 20.68 -0.39
C LYS A 155 -21.62 20.68 1.13
N LYS A 156 -22.81 21.03 1.61
CA LYS A 156 -23.15 20.98 3.04
C LYS A 156 -23.19 19.55 3.57
N GLN A 157 -23.68 18.61 2.77
CA GLN A 157 -23.71 17.19 3.12
C GLN A 157 -22.31 16.60 3.17
N ASP A 158 -21.48 16.86 2.15
CA ASP A 158 -20.08 16.43 2.09
C ASP A 158 -19.26 16.97 3.27
N THR A 159 -19.48 18.24 3.67
CA THR A 159 -18.83 18.81 4.87
C THR A 159 -19.32 18.18 6.18
N ALA A 160 -20.60 17.82 6.28
CA ALA A 160 -21.13 17.13 7.46
C ALA A 160 -20.62 15.68 7.55
N GLU A 161 -20.58 14.96 6.43
CA GLU A 161 -20.03 13.60 6.32
C GLU A 161 -18.54 13.59 6.67
N ASN A 162 -17.77 14.57 6.19
CA ASN A 162 -16.37 14.74 6.56
C ASN A 162 -16.16 15.04 8.04
N LEU A 163 -17.00 15.89 8.65
CA LEU A 163 -16.93 16.18 10.07
C LEU A 163 -17.23 14.93 10.90
N ALA A 164 -18.24 14.17 10.50
CA ALA A 164 -18.58 12.90 11.13
C ALA A 164 -17.42 11.89 11.02
N ALA A 165 -16.83 11.74 9.83
CA ALA A 165 -15.70 10.84 9.60
C ALA A 165 -14.49 11.20 10.48
N ARG A 166 -14.16 12.49 10.61
CA ARG A 166 -13.06 12.96 11.48
C ARG A 166 -13.31 12.71 12.96
N THR A 167 -14.57 12.66 13.38
CA THR A 167 -14.95 12.55 14.80
C THR A 167 -15.13 11.09 15.22
N PHE A 168 -15.76 10.29 14.36
CA PHE A 168 -16.22 8.94 14.66
C PHE A 168 -15.52 7.86 13.81
N GLY A 169 -14.54 8.24 13.02
CA GLY A 169 -13.92 7.39 12.02
C GLY A 169 -14.78 7.22 10.77
N GLY A 170 -14.21 6.61 9.73
CA GLY A 170 -14.88 6.38 8.46
C GLY A 170 -14.09 6.93 7.28
N ILE A 171 -14.75 7.04 6.13
CA ILE A 171 -14.13 7.56 4.91
C ILE A 171 -14.55 9.02 4.75
N GLY A 172 -13.57 9.89 4.53
CA GLY A 172 -13.78 11.29 4.18
C GLY A 172 -12.75 11.76 3.17
N THR A 173 -12.55 13.07 3.09
CA THR A 173 -11.52 13.72 2.28
C THR A 173 -10.58 14.57 3.13
N ASP A 174 -9.33 14.71 2.67
CA ASP A 174 -8.33 15.60 3.27
C ASP A 174 -8.45 17.05 2.73
N ALA A 175 -7.50 17.91 3.09
CA ALA A 175 -7.52 19.32 2.69
C ALA A 175 -7.39 19.51 1.17
N GLU A 176 -6.77 18.54 0.50
CA GLU A 176 -6.55 18.46 -0.94
C GLU A 176 -7.72 17.78 -1.68
N GLY A 177 -8.74 17.31 -0.95
CA GLY A 177 -9.91 16.62 -1.50
C GLY A 177 -9.67 15.14 -1.83
N LYS A 178 -8.52 14.55 -1.44
CA LYS A 178 -8.23 13.13 -1.63
C LYS A 178 -8.98 12.30 -0.61
N ARG A 179 -9.48 11.14 -1.04
CA ARG A 179 -10.16 10.17 -0.15
C ARG A 179 -9.20 9.61 0.90
N VAL A 180 -9.58 9.69 2.17
CA VAL A 180 -8.82 9.20 3.32
C VAL A 180 -9.71 8.44 4.28
N ARG A 181 -9.12 7.48 5.00
CA ARG A 181 -9.74 6.77 6.12
C ARG A 181 -9.35 7.46 7.43
N TYR A 182 -10.33 8.02 8.11
CA TYR A 182 -10.20 8.50 9.48
C TYR A 182 -10.38 7.31 10.44
N LEU A 183 -9.42 7.16 11.35
CA LEU A 183 -9.45 6.14 12.39
C LEU A 183 -10.20 6.64 13.62
N THR A 184 -10.91 5.75 14.31
CA THR A 184 -11.50 6.07 15.61
C THR A 184 -10.40 6.26 16.66
N LYS A 185 -10.71 6.95 17.76
CA LYS A 185 -9.77 7.08 18.89
C LYS A 185 -9.32 5.71 19.41
N GLN A 186 -10.24 4.74 19.47
CA GLN A 186 -9.95 3.38 19.90
C GLN A 186 -8.96 2.68 18.96
N GLN A 187 -9.16 2.79 17.64
CA GLN A 187 -8.24 2.24 16.64
C GLN A 187 -6.85 2.89 16.74
N ILE A 188 -6.79 4.21 16.89
CA ILE A 188 -5.52 4.93 17.06
C ILE A 188 -4.77 4.43 18.30
N TRP A 189 -5.46 4.29 19.44
CA TRP A 189 -4.86 3.80 20.66
C TRP A 189 -4.39 2.34 20.56
N SER A 190 -5.17 1.48 19.91
CA SER A 190 -4.78 0.08 19.66
C SER A 190 -3.49 0.03 18.84
N LEU A 191 -3.45 0.71 17.70
CA LEU A 191 -2.26 0.75 16.84
C LEU A 191 -1.05 1.34 17.57
N PHE A 192 -1.26 2.41 18.34
CA PHE A 192 -0.19 3.01 19.13
C PHE A 192 0.39 2.03 20.15
N LEU A 193 -0.46 1.29 20.86
CA LEU A 193 -0.04 0.29 21.83
C LEU A 193 0.75 -0.84 21.15
N ASP A 194 0.22 -1.39 20.05
CA ASP A 194 0.87 -2.44 19.26
C ASP A 194 2.28 -2.02 18.79
N ILE A 195 2.40 -0.79 18.29
CA ILE A 195 3.68 -0.20 17.88
C ILE A 195 4.63 -0.08 19.08
N CYS A 196 4.15 0.42 20.21
CA CYS A 196 4.94 0.57 21.43
C CYS A 196 5.42 -0.77 21.97
N GLU A 197 4.60 -1.81 21.94
CA GLU A 197 4.97 -3.16 22.39
C GLU A 197 6.04 -3.77 21.47
N GLY A 198 5.86 -3.65 20.15
CA GLY A 198 6.88 -4.05 19.16
C GLY A 198 8.21 -3.33 19.36
N LEU A 199 8.19 -1.99 19.53
CA LEU A 199 9.39 -1.20 19.80
C LEU A 199 10.04 -1.56 21.13
N ALA A 200 9.25 -1.80 22.18
CA ALA A 200 9.78 -2.23 23.47
C ALA A 200 10.50 -3.57 23.34
N HIS A 201 9.97 -4.51 22.56
CA HIS A 201 10.65 -5.76 22.26
C HIS A 201 11.97 -5.54 21.50
N LEU A 202 11.99 -4.67 20.49
CA LEU A 202 13.24 -4.31 19.77
C LEU A 202 14.27 -3.70 20.73
N HIS A 203 13.86 -2.76 21.57
CA HIS A 203 14.75 -2.06 22.51
C HIS A 203 15.33 -3.01 23.56
N ARG A 204 14.55 -3.97 24.09
CA ARG A 204 15.06 -5.01 25.01
C ARG A 204 16.13 -5.88 24.37
N ASN A 205 16.09 -6.04 23.05
CA ASN A 205 17.11 -6.76 22.27
C ASN A 205 18.25 -5.83 21.77
N GLY A 206 18.31 -4.58 22.23
CA GLY A 206 19.36 -3.62 21.85
C GLY A 206 19.23 -3.08 20.43
N ILE A 207 18.06 -3.19 19.81
CA ILE A 207 17.82 -2.78 18.42
C ILE A 207 17.05 -1.46 18.40
N ILE A 208 17.55 -0.48 17.64
CA ILE A 208 16.85 0.76 17.33
C ILE A 208 16.37 0.69 15.88
N HIS A 209 15.07 0.89 15.64
CA HIS A 209 14.47 0.76 14.30
C HIS A 209 15.04 1.78 13.28
N ARG A 210 15.20 3.04 13.68
CA ARG A 210 15.74 4.19 12.91
C ARG A 210 14.95 4.67 11.69
N ASP A 211 13.98 3.91 11.16
CA ASP A 211 13.13 4.35 10.03
C ASP A 211 11.64 4.11 10.33
N LEU A 212 11.17 4.49 11.53
CA LEU A 212 9.77 4.26 11.91
C LEU A 212 8.87 5.29 11.21
N LYS A 213 8.03 4.82 10.28
CA LYS A 213 7.11 5.64 9.49
C LYS A 213 5.92 4.79 9.01
N PRO A 214 4.78 5.39 8.61
CA PRO A 214 3.60 4.64 8.18
C PRO A 214 3.83 3.58 7.08
N PRO A 215 4.69 3.80 6.07
CA PRO A 215 5.05 2.74 5.10
C PRO A 215 5.71 1.49 5.69
N ASN A 216 6.35 1.61 6.85
CA ASN A 216 7.07 0.52 7.52
C ASN A 216 6.25 -0.12 8.65
N LEU A 217 4.98 0.28 8.82
CA LEU A 217 4.02 -0.32 9.73
C LEU A 217 3.04 -1.14 8.89
N LEU A 218 2.92 -2.43 9.19
CA LEU A 218 2.08 -3.34 8.41
C LEU A 218 0.90 -3.82 9.26
N LEU A 219 -0.26 -4.02 8.61
CA LEU A 219 -1.53 -4.41 9.22
C LEU A 219 -1.96 -5.84 8.85
#